data_AF-A0A356VX96-F1
#
_entry.id   AF-A0A356VX96-F1
#
_cell.length_a   1.000
_cell.length_b   1.000
_cell.length_c   1.000
_cell.angle_alpha   90.00
_cell.angle_beta   90.00
_cell.angle_gamma   90.00
#
_symmetry.space_group_name_H-M   'P 1'
#
loop_
_entity.id
_entity.type
_entity.pdbx_description
1 polymer ?
#
loop_
_entity_poly.entity_id
_entity_poly.type
_entity_poly.pdbx_seq_one_letter_code
_entity_poly.pdbx_strand_id
1 'polypeptide(L)'
;DDVKEGLITYKLAAHAADLAKGHPGARSRDDALSLARFEFRWEDQFNLGLDPDKARSFHDETLPRDSAKVAHFCSMCGPKFCSMKISQDVRDYADENGINVDVAVQQGMNEMSDTFKEKGGEIYVNVIDITSKNISIP
;
A
#
# COMPACT_ATOMS: atom_id res chain seq x y z
N ASP A 1 4.62 -1.25 -31.25
CA ASP A 1 4.80 -0.85 -29.84
C ASP A 1 5.34 0.57 -29.69
N ASP A 2 6.40 0.96 -30.39
CA ASP A 2 7.01 2.30 -30.31
C ASP A 2 6.02 3.47 -30.48
N VAL A 3 5.07 3.34 -31.42
CA VAL A 3 4.02 4.35 -31.62
C VAL A 3 3.10 4.47 -30.40
N LYS A 4 2.68 3.33 -29.81
CA LYS A 4 1.84 3.32 -28.61
C LYS A 4 2.60 3.96 -27.45
N GLU A 5 3.85 3.58 -27.25
CA GLU A 5 4.70 4.12 -26.19
C GLU A 5 4.91 5.63 -26.32
N GLY A 6 5.19 6.11 -27.54
CA GLY A 6 5.26 7.54 -27.83
C GLY A 6 3.96 8.27 -27.49
N LEU A 7 2.81 7.76 -27.92
CA LEU A 7 1.51 8.38 -27.63
C LEU A 7 1.18 8.42 -26.14
N ILE A 8 1.43 7.33 -25.40
CA ILE A 8 1.21 7.29 -23.95
C ILE A 8 2.15 8.27 -23.23
N THR A 9 3.42 8.34 -23.65
CA THR A 9 4.41 9.26 -23.08
C THR A 9 3.99 10.72 -23.27
N TYR A 10 3.55 11.10 -24.48
CA TYR A 10 3.06 12.46 -24.73
C TYR A 10 1.77 12.77 -23.98
N LYS A 11 0.85 11.81 -23.83
CA LYS A 11 -0.35 11.98 -22.99
C LYS A 11 0.00 12.23 -21.52
N LEU A 12 0.99 11.51 -20.99
CA LEU A 12 1.49 11.73 -19.63
C LEU A 12 2.08 13.15 -19.50
N ALA A 13 2.92 13.57 -20.45
CA ALA A 13 3.53 14.89 -20.43
C ALA A 13 2.49 16.03 -20.50
N ALA A 14 1.47 15.88 -21.35
CA ALA A 14 0.37 16.84 -21.43
C ALA A 14 -0.41 16.92 -20.11
N HIS A 15 -0.77 15.77 -19.54
CA HIS A 15 -1.46 15.70 -18.25
C HIS A 15 -0.65 16.33 -17.11
N ALA A 16 0.67 16.06 -17.07
CA ALA A 16 1.58 16.68 -16.10
C ALA A 16 1.62 18.21 -16.24
N ALA A 17 1.61 18.74 -17.47
CA ALA A 17 1.53 20.17 -17.71
C ALA A 17 0.18 20.75 -17.25
N ASP A 18 -0.93 20.05 -17.48
CA ASP A 18 -2.25 20.46 -17.03
C ASP A 18 -2.37 20.49 -15.50
N LEU A 19 -1.77 19.52 -14.79
CA LEU A 19 -1.65 19.52 -13.33
C LEU A 19 -0.85 20.74 -12.85
N ALA A 20 0.32 20.99 -13.43
CA ALA A 20 1.18 22.12 -13.07
C ALA A 20 0.51 23.48 -13.29
N LYS A 21 -0.31 23.59 -14.34
CA LYS A 21 -1.11 24.79 -14.64
C LYS A 21 -2.34 24.93 -13.76
N GLY A 22 -2.69 23.92 -12.96
CA GLY A 22 -3.93 23.89 -12.20
C GLY A 22 -5.18 23.82 -13.07
N HIS A 23 -5.11 23.15 -14.24
CA HIS A 23 -6.24 23.02 -15.15
C HIS A 23 -7.43 22.37 -14.43
N PRO A 24 -8.65 22.95 -14.53
CA PRO A 24 -9.84 22.37 -13.90
C PRO A 24 -10.03 20.91 -14.31
N GLY A 25 -10.25 20.04 -13.33
CA GLY A 25 -10.47 18.60 -13.55
C GLY A 25 -9.22 17.75 -13.81
N ALA A 26 -8.01 18.34 -13.95
CA ALA A 26 -6.80 17.53 -14.14
C ALA A 26 -6.54 16.63 -12.91
N ARG A 27 -6.66 17.20 -11.70
CA ARG A 27 -6.41 16.49 -10.44
C ARG A 27 -7.39 15.35 -10.15
N SER A 28 -8.64 15.41 -10.62
CA SER A 28 -9.65 14.42 -10.24
C SER A 28 -9.28 13.00 -10.68
N ARG A 29 -8.54 12.88 -11.79
CA ARG A 29 -8.02 11.58 -12.23
C ARG A 29 -6.95 11.04 -11.30
N ASP A 30 -5.97 11.87 -10.92
CA ASP A 30 -4.89 11.51 -10.01
C ASP A 30 -5.43 11.15 -8.63
N ASP A 31 -6.40 11.92 -8.12
CA ASP A 31 -7.05 11.67 -6.85
C ASP A 31 -7.83 10.34 -6.87
N ALA A 32 -8.61 10.08 -7.93
CA ALA A 32 -9.33 8.82 -8.09
C ALA A 32 -8.39 7.61 -8.20
N LEU A 33 -7.30 7.73 -8.96
CA LEU A 33 -6.30 6.69 -9.12
C LEU A 33 -5.55 6.42 -7.81
N SER A 34 -5.20 7.48 -7.08
CA SER A 34 -4.50 7.40 -5.79
C SER A 34 -5.39 6.78 -4.72
N LEU A 35 -6.67 7.13 -4.70
CA LEU A 35 -7.64 6.53 -3.81
C LEU A 35 -7.84 5.04 -4.12
N ALA A 36 -8.02 4.67 -5.39
CA ALA A 36 -8.11 3.27 -5.80
C ALA A 36 -6.87 2.45 -5.40
N ARG A 37 -5.68 3.06 -5.48
CA ARG A 37 -4.43 2.45 -5.02
C ARG A 37 -4.41 2.23 -3.51
N PHE A 38 -4.81 3.24 -2.73
CA PHE A 38 -4.81 3.18 -1.27
C PHE A 38 -5.83 2.16 -0.74
N GLU A 39 -6.99 2.06 -1.39
CA GLU A 39 -8.07 1.12 -1.06
C GLU A 39 -7.91 -0.27 -1.69
N PHE A 40 -6.78 -0.52 -2.37
CA PHE A 40 -6.49 -1.79 -3.04
C PHE A 40 -7.55 -2.24 -4.08
N ARG A 41 -8.25 -1.27 -4.69
CA ARG A 41 -9.17 -1.51 -5.81
C ARG A 41 -8.38 -1.65 -7.11
N TRP A 42 -7.69 -2.78 -7.26
CA TRP A 42 -6.74 -3.03 -8.36
C TRP A 42 -7.36 -2.84 -9.74
N GLU A 43 -8.58 -3.33 -9.96
CA GLU A 43 -9.27 -3.17 -11.25
C GLU A 43 -9.52 -1.70 -11.59
N ASP A 44 -9.97 -0.92 -10.62
CA ASP A 44 -10.19 0.51 -10.81
C ASP A 44 -8.86 1.23 -11.05
N GLN A 45 -7.81 0.87 -10.32
CA GLN A 45 -6.47 1.42 -10.51
C GLN A 45 -5.95 1.16 -11.94
N PHE A 46 -6.13 -0.06 -12.48
CA PHE A 46 -5.72 -0.36 -13.85
C PHE A 46 -6.52 0.44 -14.86
N ASN A 47 -7.85 0.46 -14.71
CA ASN A 47 -8.75 1.11 -15.65
C ASN A 47 -8.59 2.64 -15.67
N LEU A 48 -8.19 3.25 -14.56
CA LEU A 48 -7.86 4.67 -14.47
C LEU A 48 -6.47 5.03 -15.04
N GLY A 49 -5.60 4.03 -15.22
CA GLY A 49 -4.27 4.19 -15.81
C GLY A 49 -4.28 4.70 -17.26
N LEU A 50 -3.16 5.27 -17.72
CA LEU A 50 -3.02 5.71 -19.11
C LEU A 50 -2.93 4.54 -20.10
N ASP A 51 -2.45 3.39 -19.63
CA ASP A 51 -2.34 2.14 -20.38
C ASP A 51 -2.77 0.97 -19.46
N PRO A 52 -4.08 0.69 -19.36
CA PRO A 52 -4.63 -0.31 -18.45
C PRO A 52 -4.04 -1.71 -18.67
N ASP A 53 -3.84 -2.10 -19.94
CA ASP A 53 -3.31 -3.41 -20.31
C ASP A 53 -1.89 -3.61 -19.75
N LYS A 54 -1.04 -2.59 -19.89
CA LYS A 54 0.34 -2.62 -19.39
C LYS A 54 0.40 -2.61 -17.86
N ALA A 55 -0.49 -1.87 -17.21
CA ALA A 55 -0.58 -1.86 -15.74
C ALA A 55 -0.97 -3.24 -15.20
N ARG A 56 -1.97 -3.88 -15.82
CA ARG A 56 -2.42 -5.22 -15.47
C ARG A 56 -1.34 -6.26 -15.71
N SER A 57 -0.66 -6.22 -16.85
CA SER A 57 0.40 -7.19 -17.17
C SER A 57 1.54 -7.14 -16.15
N PHE A 58 1.98 -5.95 -15.74
CA PHE A 58 3.07 -5.80 -14.76
C PHE A 58 2.69 -6.31 -13.37
N HIS A 59 1.44 -6.14 -12.95
CA HIS A 59 0.96 -6.77 -11.72
C HIS A 59 0.94 -8.31 -11.85
N ASP A 60 0.41 -8.81 -12.96
CA ASP A 60 0.13 -10.23 -13.18
C ASP A 60 1.38 -11.07 -13.45
N GLU A 61 2.49 -10.44 -13.85
CA GLU A 61 3.81 -11.09 -13.95
C GLU A 61 4.21 -11.82 -12.67
N THR A 62 3.79 -11.32 -11.51
CA THR A 62 4.13 -11.90 -10.20
C THR A 62 2.91 -12.39 -9.42
N LEU A 63 1.73 -11.81 -9.67
CA LEU A 63 0.49 -12.11 -8.96
C LEU A 63 -0.67 -12.35 -9.95
N PRO A 64 -0.63 -13.41 -10.78
CA PRO A 64 -1.57 -13.61 -11.89
C PRO A 64 -2.97 -14.03 -11.45
N ARG A 65 -3.16 -14.50 -10.22
CA ARG A 65 -4.45 -15.02 -9.75
C ARG A 65 -5.44 -13.88 -9.55
N ASP A 66 -6.70 -14.10 -9.87
CA ASP A 66 -7.77 -13.10 -9.64
C ASP A 66 -7.89 -12.70 -8.17
N SER A 67 -7.60 -13.62 -7.25
CA SER A 67 -7.59 -13.32 -5.81
C SER A 67 -6.54 -12.27 -5.40
N ALA A 68 -5.52 -12.02 -6.23
CA ALA A 68 -4.57 -10.94 -5.99
C ALA A 68 -5.15 -9.55 -6.30
N LYS A 69 -6.21 -9.45 -7.13
CA LYS A 69 -6.88 -8.18 -7.44
C LYS A 69 -7.73 -7.63 -6.30
N VAL A 70 -7.84 -8.38 -5.22
CA VAL A 70 -8.47 -7.97 -3.95
C VAL A 70 -7.47 -8.03 -2.79
N ALA A 71 -6.18 -8.26 -3.07
CA ALA A 71 -5.17 -8.36 -2.03
C ALA A 71 -4.72 -6.97 -1.57
N HIS A 72 -4.58 -6.80 -0.25
CA HIS A 72 -4.04 -5.59 0.38
C HIS A 72 -2.51 -5.51 0.34
N PHE A 73 -1.90 -5.95 -0.76
CA PHE A 73 -0.46 -5.85 -1.02
C PHE A 73 -0.16 -6.16 -2.49
N CYS A 74 1.04 -5.77 -2.94
CA CYS A 74 1.62 -6.20 -4.20
C CYS A 74 2.88 -7.04 -3.96
N SER A 75 3.53 -7.49 -5.04
CA SER A 75 4.75 -8.29 -4.98
C SER A 75 5.97 -7.54 -4.44
N MET A 76 5.95 -6.21 -4.38
CA MET A 76 7.11 -5.42 -3.91
C MET A 76 7.34 -5.55 -2.41
N CYS A 77 6.28 -5.41 -1.59
CA CYS A 77 6.39 -5.38 -0.13
C CYS A 77 5.81 -6.64 0.54
N GLY A 78 4.96 -7.39 -0.18
CA GLY A 78 4.27 -8.55 0.37
C GLY A 78 3.25 -8.20 1.48
N PRO A 79 2.63 -9.22 2.08
CA PRO A 79 1.46 -9.05 2.96
C PRO A 79 1.75 -8.40 4.32
N LYS A 80 3.01 -8.44 4.77
CA LYS A 80 3.42 -7.97 6.11
C LYS A 80 4.04 -6.58 6.12
N PHE A 81 4.53 -6.08 4.99
CA PHE A 81 5.31 -4.83 4.94
C PHE A 81 4.73 -3.80 3.97
N CYS A 82 3.50 -3.98 3.49
CA CYS A 82 2.85 -2.99 2.66
C CYS A 82 2.52 -1.73 3.50
N SER A 83 3.14 -0.61 3.15
CA SER A 83 2.98 0.66 3.87
C SER A 83 1.54 1.17 3.89
N MET A 84 0.80 1.03 2.78
CA MET A 84 -0.59 1.45 2.69
C MET A 84 -1.49 0.61 3.60
N LYS A 85 -1.27 -0.71 3.65
CA LYS A 85 -2.00 -1.61 4.54
C LYS A 85 -1.72 -1.25 6.01
N ILE A 86 -0.45 -1.13 6.39
CA ILE A 86 -0.06 -0.73 7.75
C ILE A 86 -0.69 0.61 8.12
N SER A 87 -0.73 1.57 7.18
CA SER A 87 -1.37 2.86 7.41
C SER A 87 -2.88 2.74 7.64
N GLN A 88 -3.55 1.82 6.94
CA GLN A 88 -4.97 1.53 7.14
C GLN A 88 -5.18 0.85 8.51
N ASP A 89 -4.39 -0.18 8.83
CA ASP A 89 -4.48 -0.90 10.11
C ASP A 89 -4.33 0.07 11.31
N VAL A 90 -3.43 1.05 11.21
CA VAL A 90 -3.25 2.09 12.25
C VAL A 90 -4.46 3.02 12.34
N ARG A 91 -5.08 3.39 11.21
CA ARG A 91 -6.31 4.21 11.20
C ARG A 91 -7.48 3.45 11.82
N ASP A 92 -7.66 2.20 11.43
CA ASP A 92 -8.72 1.33 11.95
C ASP A 92 -8.56 1.14 13.46
N TYR A 93 -7.34 0.87 13.94
CA TYR A 93 -7.05 0.79 15.37
C TYR A 93 -7.38 2.09 16.10
N ALA A 94 -7.02 3.26 15.54
CA ALA A 94 -7.31 4.54 16.15
C ALA A 94 -8.84 4.79 16.25
N ASP A 95 -9.57 4.47 15.19
CA ASP A 95 -11.03 4.61 15.13
C ASP A 95 -11.75 3.67 16.11
N GLU A 96 -11.33 2.39 16.18
CA GLU A 96 -11.88 1.39 17.11
C GLU A 96 -11.66 1.77 18.58
N ASN A 97 -10.54 2.42 18.89
CA ASN A 97 -10.20 2.88 20.24
C ASN A 97 -10.67 4.32 20.51
N GLY A 98 -11.28 5.00 19.54
CA GLY A 98 -11.74 6.38 19.68
C GLY A 98 -10.62 7.38 19.97
N ILE A 99 -9.40 7.10 19.51
CA ILE A 99 -8.21 7.93 19.72
C ILE A 99 -7.73 8.53 18.39
N ASN A 100 -6.87 9.55 18.49
CA ASN A 100 -6.24 10.11 17.31
C ASN A 100 -5.11 9.18 16.79
N VAL A 101 -4.89 9.17 15.48
CA VAL A 101 -3.82 8.40 14.81
C VAL A 101 -2.44 8.64 15.43
N ASP A 102 -2.09 9.89 15.76
CA ASP A 102 -0.78 10.21 16.36
C ASP A 102 -0.62 9.55 17.75
N VAL A 103 -1.72 9.47 18.51
CA VAL A 103 -1.76 8.81 19.82
C VAL A 103 -1.66 7.29 19.64
N ALA A 104 -2.38 6.72 18.68
CA ALA A 104 -2.32 5.30 18.34
C ALA A 104 -0.89 4.86 17.98
N VAL A 105 -0.20 5.63 17.14
CA VAL A 105 1.20 5.36 16.77
C VAL A 105 2.10 5.39 18.00
N GLN A 106 1.99 6.43 18.83
CA GLN A 106 2.83 6.55 20.02
C GLN A 106 2.59 5.41 21.01
N GLN A 107 1.33 5.01 21.22
CA GLN A 107 0.97 3.90 22.09
C GLN A 107 1.52 2.57 21.56
N GLY A 108 1.28 2.25 20.28
CA GLY A 108 1.79 1.02 19.67
C GLY A 108 3.32 0.93 19.70
N MET A 109 4.02 2.05 19.51
CA MET A 109 5.48 2.10 19.64
C MET A 109 5.94 1.84 21.07
N ASN A 110 5.25 2.36 22.08
CA ASN A 110 5.55 2.11 23.49
C ASN A 110 5.35 0.62 23.83
N GLU A 111 4.23 0.03 23.39
CA GLU A 111 3.92 -1.39 23.61
C GLU A 111 4.96 -2.33 22.97
N MET A 112 5.38 -2.03 21.73
CA MET A 112 6.43 -2.81 21.07
C MET A 112 7.80 -2.59 21.72
N SER A 113 8.10 -1.40 22.23
CA SER A 113 9.31 -1.12 23.01
C SER A 113 9.36 -1.96 24.28
N ASP A 114 8.25 -2.06 25.00
CA ASP A 114 8.18 -2.87 26.22
C ASP A 114 8.26 -4.37 25.90
N THR A 115 7.58 -4.82 24.85
CA THR A 115 7.70 -6.20 24.35
C THR A 115 9.15 -6.56 24.00
N PHE A 116 9.89 -5.63 23.38
CA PHE A 116 11.29 -5.83 23.04
C PHE A 116 12.17 -5.97 24.29
N LYS A 117 11.95 -5.13 25.32
CA LYS A 117 12.65 -5.23 26.60
C LYS A 117 12.34 -6.56 27.32
N GLU A 118 11.07 -6.97 27.34
CA GLU A 118 10.63 -8.23 27.96
C GLU A 118 11.25 -9.46 27.29
N LYS A 119 11.46 -9.40 25.97
CA LYS A 119 12.11 -10.47 25.19
C LYS A 119 13.64 -10.47 25.28
N GLY A 120 14.22 -9.66 26.17
CA GLY A 120 15.66 -9.64 26.42
C GLY A 120 16.44 -8.60 25.60
N GLY A 121 15.76 -7.73 24.86
CA GLY A 121 16.40 -6.66 24.08
C GLY A 121 17.25 -7.16 22.92
N GLU A 122 16.98 -8.37 22.43
CA GLU A 122 17.72 -8.98 21.33
C GLU A 122 17.02 -8.73 20.00
N ILE A 123 17.79 -8.31 18.99
CA ILE A 123 17.29 -8.12 17.62
C ILE A 123 17.06 -9.47 16.93
N TYR A 124 17.92 -10.46 17.24
CA TYR A 124 17.87 -11.79 16.65
C TYR A 124 17.28 -12.77 17.65
N VAL A 125 16.01 -13.12 17.47
CA VAL A 125 15.31 -14.10 18.30
C VAL A 125 15.27 -15.46 17.59
N ASN A 126 15.57 -16.54 18.32
CA ASN A 126 15.47 -17.89 17.79
C ASN A 126 14.00 -18.26 17.57
N VAL A 127 13.64 -18.64 16.35
CA VAL A 127 12.24 -18.94 15.96
C VAL A 127 11.64 -20.07 16.80
N ILE A 128 12.48 -21.00 17.28
CA ILE A 128 12.11 -22.13 18.14
C ILE A 128 11.66 -21.66 19.54
N ASP A 129 12.24 -20.57 20.05
CA ASP A 129 11.93 -20.03 21.38
C ASP A 129 10.62 -19.21 21.38
N ILE A 130 10.16 -18.78 20.20
CA ILE A 130 8.91 -18.02 20.02
C ILE A 130 7.70 -18.97 19.96
N THR A 131 7.83 -20.10 19.27
CA THR A 131 6.73 -21.08 19.10
C THR A 131 6.44 -21.87 20.37
N SER A 132 7.44 -22.11 21.23
CA SER A 132 7.26 -22.80 22.51
C SER A 132 6.49 -22.00 23.57
N LYS A 133 6.38 -20.67 23.41
CA LYS A 133 5.64 -19.78 24.34
C LYS A 133 4.22 -19.44 23.89
N ASN A 134 3.71 -20.01 22.79
CA ASN A 134 2.34 -19.78 22.31
C ASN A 134 2.00 -18.29 22.12
N ILE A 135 2.96 -17.51 21.60
CA ILE A 135 2.77 -16.08 21.39
C ILE A 135 2.35 -15.86 19.94
N SER A 136 1.08 -15.50 19.73
CA SER A 136 0.59 -15.01 18.45
C SER A 136 1.32 -13.71 18.11
N ILE A 137 2.06 -13.72 17.01
CA ILE A 137 2.53 -12.50 16.36
C ILE A 137 1.32 -11.97 15.57
N PRO A 138 0.85 -10.74 15.80
CA PRO A 138 -0.19 -10.14 14.95
C PRO A 138 0.24 -10.09 13.47
#